data_AF-A0A2E6N337-F1
#
_entry.id   AF-A0A2E6N337-F1
#
_cell.length_a   1.000
_cell.length_b   1.000
_cell.length_c   1.000
_cell.angle_alpha   90.00
_cell.angle_beta   90.00
_cell.angle_gamma   90.00
#
_symmetry.space_group_name_H-M   'P 1'
#
loop_
_entity.id
_entity.type
_entity.pdbx_description
1 polymer ?
#
loop_
_entity_poly.entity_id
_entity_poly.type
_entity_poly.pdbx_seq_one_letter_code
_entity_poly.pdbx_strand_id
1 'polypeptide(L)'
;MIKIRLQRKGRVHRPIYHIVVADSRSPRDGRIIEQVGRYDGVTEKKETIVDEERVSYWLDKGAKPTDAVQKILRHQGFLYKRHLQMWGKSEEEINAAIEEWKANRKPKEQPEISRKDQVRASLIAEEKEVKKQIKQKASAAAAEMKKEAEETAAAAATKEAANDQEQAKQTEPAADKIADPTPEAETEAATKKGAAEQVEPTAEKTTGSDPEAETETATKEAADPTPEAKTKQQSDKSSADMTAKEAINHIAGTALENLDGFVADSEVRKTVLAAWQAKKNTK
;
A
#
# COMPACT_ATOMS: atom_id res chain seq x y z
N MET A 1 19.88 -33.13 -20.75
CA MET A 1 19.65 -33.22 -19.29
C MET A 1 18.27 -32.68 -18.99
N ILE A 2 17.54 -33.30 -18.06
CA ILE A 2 16.16 -32.90 -17.77
C ILE A 2 16.15 -31.65 -16.89
N LYS A 3 15.40 -30.64 -17.31
CA LYS A 3 15.23 -29.37 -16.59
C LYS A 3 13.76 -29.12 -16.31
N ILE A 4 13.47 -28.55 -15.15
CA ILE A 4 12.18 -27.92 -14.87
C ILE A 4 12.31 -26.45 -15.25
N ARG A 5 11.56 -26.01 -16.25
CA ARG A 5 11.68 -24.67 -16.85
C ARG A 5 10.31 -24.04 -17.08
N LEU A 6 10.32 -22.73 -17.32
CA LEU A 6 9.14 -21.97 -17.70
C LEU A 6 8.99 -21.97 -19.22
N GLN A 7 7.84 -22.43 -19.70
CA GLN A 7 7.40 -22.28 -21.09
C GLN A 7 6.50 -21.05 -21.20
N ARG A 8 6.74 -20.18 -22.18
CA ARG A 8 5.94 -18.96 -22.35
C ARG A 8 4.68 -19.29 -23.14
N LYS A 9 3.54 -18.92 -22.58
CA LYS A 9 2.22 -18.97 -23.21
C LYS A 9 1.50 -17.64 -22.98
N GLY A 10 0.27 -17.53 -23.47
CA GLY A 10 -0.53 -16.32 -23.39
C GLY A 10 -0.26 -15.35 -24.53
N ARG A 11 -0.76 -14.13 -24.37
CA ARG A 11 -0.76 -13.06 -25.38
C ARG A 11 0.39 -12.07 -25.15
N VAL A 12 0.60 -11.21 -26.14
CA VAL A 12 1.50 -10.05 -25.99
C VAL A 12 1.02 -9.19 -24.80
N HIS A 13 1.95 -8.66 -24.00
CA HIS A 13 1.69 -7.90 -22.77
C HIS A 13 0.96 -8.63 -21.62
N ARG A 14 0.62 -9.92 -21.77
CA ARG A 14 0.10 -10.75 -20.67
C ARG A 14 0.68 -12.17 -20.78
N PRO A 15 1.99 -12.34 -20.48
CA PRO A 15 2.61 -13.66 -20.50
C PRO A 15 2.08 -14.52 -19.36
N ILE A 16 1.80 -15.77 -19.67
CA ILE A 16 1.47 -16.83 -18.72
C ILE A 16 2.55 -17.89 -18.86
N TYR A 17 3.08 -18.40 -17.76
CA TYR A 17 4.14 -19.39 -17.81
C TYR A 17 3.62 -20.74 -17.38
N HIS A 18 3.89 -21.79 -18.16
CA HIS A 18 3.68 -23.16 -17.71
C HIS A 18 4.99 -23.67 -17.12
N ILE A 19 4.93 -24.31 -15.95
CA ILE A 19 6.07 -24.98 -15.34
C ILE A 19 6.11 -26.38 -15.94
N VAL A 20 7.12 -26.63 -16.76
CA VAL A 20 7.22 -27.85 -17.56
C VAL A 20 8.54 -28.55 -17.32
N VAL A 21 8.51 -29.87 -17.40
CA VAL A 21 9.67 -30.74 -17.40
C VAL A 21 10.01 -31.07 -18.84
N ALA A 22 11.22 -30.73 -19.26
CA ALA A 22 11.69 -30.96 -20.63
C ALA A 22 13.20 -31.19 -20.67
N ASP A 23 13.70 -31.77 -21.76
CA ASP A 23 15.14 -31.77 -21.98
C ASP A 23 15.66 -30.34 -22.23
N SER A 24 16.82 -30.05 -21.67
CA SER A 24 17.65 -28.88 -21.95
C SER A 24 17.83 -28.52 -23.42
N ARG A 25 17.88 -29.51 -24.32
CA ARG A 25 18.11 -29.30 -25.77
C ARG A 25 16.84 -28.92 -26.53
N SER A 26 15.66 -29.18 -25.96
CA SER A 26 14.39 -28.84 -26.59
C SER A 26 14.22 -27.31 -26.64
N PRO A 27 13.62 -26.74 -27.70
CA PRO A 27 13.36 -25.30 -27.74
C PRO A 27 12.37 -24.88 -26.65
N ARG A 28 12.34 -23.59 -26.29
CA ARG A 28 11.53 -23.06 -25.15
C ARG A 28 10.08 -23.53 -25.21
N ASP A 29 9.45 -23.39 -26.38
CA ASP A 29 8.04 -23.65 -26.60
C ASP A 29 7.76 -24.97 -27.34
N GLY A 30 8.73 -25.88 -27.41
CA GLY A 30 8.63 -27.16 -28.12
C GLY A 30 8.07 -28.32 -27.29
N ARG A 31 8.49 -29.54 -27.65
CA ARG A 31 8.07 -30.79 -26.99
C ARG A 31 8.49 -30.79 -25.52
N ILE A 32 7.51 -31.08 -24.67
CA ILE A 32 7.67 -31.28 -23.23
C ILE A 32 7.49 -32.76 -22.86
N ILE A 33 7.98 -33.14 -21.69
CA ILE A 33 7.74 -34.47 -21.11
C ILE A 33 6.44 -34.42 -20.30
N GLU A 34 6.34 -33.45 -19.40
CA GLU A 34 5.20 -33.28 -18.51
C GLU A 34 5.02 -31.82 -18.10
N GLN A 35 3.78 -31.39 -17.92
CA GLN A 35 3.45 -30.10 -17.32
C GLN A 35 3.11 -30.30 -15.84
N VAL A 36 3.89 -29.69 -14.94
CA VAL A 36 3.75 -29.85 -13.48
C VAL A 36 3.06 -28.66 -12.82
N GLY A 37 2.82 -27.59 -13.55
CA GLY A 37 2.12 -26.43 -13.02
C GLY A 37 2.02 -25.25 -13.97
N ARG A 38 1.54 -24.13 -13.43
CA ARG A 38 1.38 -22.84 -14.09
C ARG A 38 1.76 -21.71 -13.12
N TYR A 39 2.36 -20.68 -13.68
CA TYR A 39 2.78 -19.48 -12.98
C TYR A 39 2.28 -18.25 -13.73
N ASP A 40 1.55 -17.40 -13.02
CA ASP A 40 1.14 -16.08 -13.48
C ASP A 40 1.90 -15.01 -12.70
N GLY A 41 2.86 -14.37 -13.36
CA GLY A 41 3.68 -13.33 -12.76
C GLY A 41 3.13 -11.91 -12.88
N VAL A 42 2.00 -11.70 -13.56
CA VAL A 42 1.44 -10.36 -13.80
C VAL A 42 0.40 -9.99 -12.73
N THR A 43 -0.28 -10.97 -12.15
CA THR A 43 -1.23 -10.76 -11.04
C THR A 43 -0.49 -10.24 -9.80
N GLU A 44 -1.12 -9.35 -9.03
CA GLU A 44 -0.54 -8.77 -7.80
C GLU A 44 0.00 -9.83 -6.83
N LYS A 45 -0.76 -10.91 -6.65
CA LYS A 45 -0.42 -12.04 -5.76
C LYS A 45 0.48 -13.10 -6.41
N LYS A 46 0.87 -12.92 -7.67
CA LYS A 46 1.69 -13.87 -8.47
C LYS A 46 1.20 -15.31 -8.34
N GLU A 47 -0.01 -15.56 -8.83
CA GLU A 47 -0.70 -16.83 -8.69
C GLU A 47 0.14 -17.99 -9.25
N THR A 48 0.28 -19.03 -8.44
CA THR A 48 1.10 -20.20 -8.75
C THR A 48 0.31 -21.45 -8.43
N ILE A 49 0.06 -22.27 -9.45
CA ILE A 49 -0.61 -23.56 -9.33
C ILE A 49 0.43 -24.63 -9.67
N VAL A 50 0.81 -25.45 -8.71
CA VAL A 50 1.86 -26.46 -8.87
C VAL A 50 1.41 -27.75 -8.22
N ASP A 51 1.64 -28.86 -8.92
CA ASP A 51 1.49 -30.20 -8.38
C ASP A 51 2.75 -30.57 -7.58
N GLU A 52 2.61 -30.65 -6.26
CA GLU A 52 3.73 -30.91 -5.33
C GLU A 52 4.34 -32.30 -5.52
N GLU A 53 3.50 -33.31 -5.76
CA GLU A 53 3.90 -34.71 -5.85
C GLU A 53 4.72 -34.93 -7.11
N ARG A 54 4.24 -34.38 -8.23
CA ARG A 54 4.93 -34.50 -9.52
C ARG A 54 6.23 -33.73 -9.53
N VAL A 55 6.29 -32.53 -8.94
CA VAL A 55 7.55 -31.79 -8.83
C VAL A 55 8.56 -32.57 -7.98
N SER A 56 8.15 -33.14 -6.86
CA SER A 56 9.03 -33.92 -5.97
C SER A 56 9.59 -35.13 -6.71
N TYR A 57 8.74 -35.89 -7.38
CA TYR A 57 9.14 -37.02 -8.24
C TYR A 57 10.22 -36.66 -9.26
N TRP A 58 10.07 -35.55 -9.97
CA TRP A 58 11.05 -35.13 -10.97
C TRP A 58 12.36 -34.63 -10.34
N LEU A 59 12.30 -33.97 -9.19
CA LEU A 59 13.49 -33.57 -8.44
C LEU A 59 14.28 -34.80 -7.95
N ASP A 60 13.60 -35.86 -7.51
CA ASP A 60 14.22 -37.10 -7.07
C ASP A 60 14.86 -37.87 -8.23
N LYS A 61 14.25 -37.80 -9.42
CA LYS A 61 14.85 -38.26 -10.67
C LYS A 61 16.03 -37.41 -11.18
N GLY A 62 16.42 -36.37 -10.45
CA GLY A 62 17.56 -35.52 -10.79
C GLY A 62 17.24 -34.41 -11.79
N ALA A 63 15.97 -34.06 -12.01
CA ALA A 63 15.62 -32.89 -12.80
C ALA A 63 16.12 -31.61 -12.10
N LYS A 64 16.80 -30.75 -12.85
CA LYS A 64 17.32 -29.49 -12.31
C LYS A 64 16.36 -28.33 -12.60
N PRO A 65 15.82 -27.63 -11.60
CA PRO A 65 15.01 -26.43 -11.84
C PRO A 65 15.90 -25.28 -12.35
N THR A 66 15.36 -24.42 -13.22
CA THR A 66 16.01 -23.14 -13.57
C THR A 66 15.88 -22.13 -12.43
N ASP A 67 16.70 -21.08 -12.40
CA ASP A 67 16.71 -20.09 -11.30
C ASP A 67 15.31 -19.47 -11.03
N ALA A 68 14.58 -19.09 -12.09
CA ALA A 68 13.22 -18.58 -11.94
C ALA A 68 12.26 -19.61 -11.32
N VAL A 69 12.30 -20.86 -11.77
CA VAL A 69 11.49 -21.94 -11.20
C VAL A 69 11.90 -22.20 -9.77
N GLN A 70 13.21 -22.21 -9.48
CA GLN A 70 13.73 -22.39 -8.13
C GLN A 70 13.22 -21.30 -7.18
N LYS A 71 13.18 -20.04 -7.62
CA LYS A 71 12.60 -18.92 -6.85
C LYS A 71 11.11 -19.15 -6.58
N ILE A 72 10.34 -19.61 -7.56
CA ILE A 72 8.92 -19.94 -7.40
C ILE A 72 8.74 -21.07 -6.38
N LEU A 73 9.49 -22.17 -6.49
CA LEU A 73 9.43 -23.30 -5.56
C LEU A 73 9.88 -22.91 -4.13
N ARG A 74 10.86 -22.02 -4.01
CA ARG A 74 11.26 -21.41 -2.73
C ARG A 74 10.18 -20.50 -2.17
N HIS A 75 9.42 -19.80 -3.01
CA HIS A 75 8.33 -18.94 -2.57
C HIS A 75 7.18 -19.75 -1.99
N GLN A 76 6.85 -20.87 -2.63
CA GLN A 76 5.77 -21.77 -2.20
C GLN A 76 6.14 -22.64 -0.99
N GLY A 77 7.43 -22.85 -0.74
CA GLY A 77 7.91 -23.64 0.40
C GLY A 77 8.23 -25.10 0.07
N PHE A 78 8.09 -25.52 -1.18
CA PHE A 78 8.36 -26.91 -1.60
C PHE A 78 9.80 -27.33 -1.40
N LEU A 79 10.76 -26.45 -1.67
CA LEU A 79 12.17 -26.78 -1.41
C LEU A 79 12.47 -26.89 0.09
N TYR A 80 11.73 -26.17 0.93
CA TYR A 80 11.85 -26.27 2.39
C TYR A 80 11.24 -27.58 2.88
N LYS A 81 10.03 -27.94 2.42
CA LYS A 81 9.40 -29.26 2.63
C LYS A 81 10.35 -30.40 2.29
N ARG A 82 10.92 -30.38 1.09
CA ARG A 82 11.86 -31.40 0.63
C ARG A 82 13.12 -31.47 1.48
N HIS A 83 13.64 -30.33 1.92
CA HIS A 83 14.82 -30.31 2.79
C HIS A 83 14.56 -30.96 4.15
N LEU A 84 13.38 -30.73 4.74
CA LEU A 84 12.96 -31.36 5.99
C LEU A 84 12.74 -32.87 5.83
N GLN A 85 12.17 -33.30 4.70
CA GLN A 85 12.04 -34.72 4.34
C GLN A 85 13.41 -35.40 4.20
N MET A 86 14.37 -34.76 3.53
CA MET A 86 15.74 -35.27 3.40
C MET A 86 16.47 -35.39 4.75
N TRP A 87 16.09 -34.57 5.73
CA TRP A 87 16.58 -34.65 7.11
C TRP A 87 15.85 -35.68 7.97
N GLY A 88 14.87 -36.41 7.41
CA GLY A 88 14.19 -37.51 8.10
C GLY A 88 13.20 -37.06 9.18
N LYS A 89 12.68 -35.83 9.12
CA LYS A 89 11.63 -35.37 10.03
C LYS A 89 10.30 -36.06 9.75
N SER A 90 9.46 -36.17 10.77
CA SER A 90 8.10 -36.72 10.62
C SER A 90 7.24 -35.80 9.75
N GLU A 91 6.22 -36.37 9.09
CA GLU A 91 5.31 -35.60 8.21
C GLU A 91 4.56 -34.50 8.98
N GLU A 92 4.23 -34.76 10.24
CA GLU A 92 3.56 -33.81 11.13
C GLU A 92 4.45 -32.60 11.45
N GLU A 93 5.72 -32.84 11.81
CA GLU A 93 6.70 -31.77 12.02
C GLU A 93 6.95 -30.97 10.74
N ILE A 94 6.96 -31.64 9.59
CA ILE A 94 7.14 -30.98 8.28
C ILE A 94 5.97 -30.03 8.02
N ASN A 95 4.74 -30.49 8.22
CA ASN A 95 3.55 -29.68 8.00
C ASN A 95 3.51 -28.49 8.96
N ALA A 96 3.76 -28.70 10.25
CA ALA A 96 3.85 -27.63 11.24
C ALA A 96 4.93 -26.59 10.87
N ALA A 97 6.13 -27.04 10.50
CA ALA A 97 7.21 -26.15 10.09
C ALA A 97 6.87 -25.33 8.83
N ILE A 98 6.13 -25.92 7.88
CA ILE A 98 5.67 -25.21 6.67
C ILE A 98 4.60 -24.18 7.02
N GLU A 99 3.68 -24.50 7.92
CA GLU A 99 2.64 -23.58 8.37
C GLU A 99 3.24 -22.38 9.10
N GLU A 100 4.15 -22.61 10.04
CA GLU A 100 4.90 -21.57 10.73
C GLU A 100 5.69 -20.71 9.74
N TRP A 101 6.37 -21.35 8.80
CA TRP A 101 7.13 -20.65 7.77
C TRP A 101 6.22 -19.81 6.86
N LYS A 102 5.05 -20.32 6.47
CA LYS A 102 4.04 -19.58 5.70
C LYS A 102 3.47 -18.41 6.52
N ALA A 103 3.23 -18.59 7.82
CA ALA A 103 2.72 -17.56 8.71
C ALA A 103 3.72 -16.40 8.87
N ASN A 104 5.01 -16.72 9.03
CA ASN A 104 6.08 -15.72 9.12
C ASN A 104 6.30 -14.94 7.81
N ARG A 105 5.92 -15.52 6.67
CA ARG A 105 6.08 -14.93 5.33
C ARG A 105 4.89 -14.15 4.83
N LYS A 106 3.67 -14.51 5.26
CA LYS A 106 2.53 -13.63 5.05
C LYS A 106 2.94 -12.29 5.67
N PRO A 107 2.98 -11.19 4.90
CA PRO A 107 3.26 -9.90 5.50
C PRO A 107 2.28 -9.77 6.66
N LYS A 108 2.77 -9.42 7.86
CA LYS A 108 1.88 -8.88 8.89
C LYS A 108 1.23 -7.69 8.18
N GLU A 109 0.00 -7.89 7.70
CA GLU A 109 -0.87 -6.82 7.25
C GLU A 109 -1.11 -5.97 8.49
N GLN A 110 -0.13 -5.10 8.78
CA GLN A 110 -0.41 -3.95 9.60
C GLN A 110 -1.46 -3.21 8.77
N PRO A 111 -2.65 -2.95 9.31
CA PRO A 111 -3.56 -2.07 8.61
C PRO A 111 -2.78 -0.77 8.46
N GLU A 112 -2.38 -0.44 7.23
CA GLU A 112 -1.89 0.89 6.90
C GLU A 112 -3.12 1.80 6.98
N ILE A 113 -3.57 2.07 8.21
CA ILE A 113 -4.61 3.03 8.48
C ILE A 113 -4.01 4.35 8.02
N SER A 114 -4.53 4.88 6.91
CA SER A 114 -4.13 6.18 6.40
C SER A 114 -4.18 7.18 7.55
N ARG A 115 -3.23 8.12 7.59
CA ARG A 115 -3.22 9.20 8.60
C ARG A 115 -4.59 9.92 8.69
N LYS A 116 -5.32 9.99 7.58
CA LYS A 116 -6.70 10.52 7.53
C LYS A 116 -7.70 9.66 8.30
N ASP A 117 -7.59 8.35 8.20
CA ASP A 117 -8.49 7.43 8.89
C ASP A 117 -8.16 7.33 10.38
N GLN A 118 -6.89 7.51 10.77
CA GLN A 118 -6.48 7.67 12.17
C GLN A 118 -7.08 8.94 12.81
N VAL A 119 -7.00 10.08 12.10
CA VAL A 119 -7.58 11.35 12.57
C VAL A 119 -9.11 11.28 12.64
N ARG A 120 -9.76 10.68 11.65
CA ARG A 120 -11.22 10.45 11.71
C ARG A 120 -11.61 9.58 12.90
N ALA A 121 -10.86 8.51 13.15
CA ALA A 121 -11.11 7.64 14.29
C ALA A 121 -10.93 8.36 15.63
N SER A 122 -9.91 9.22 15.76
CA SER A 122 -9.71 10.01 17.00
C SER A 122 -10.83 11.03 17.20
N LEU A 123 -11.23 11.77 16.16
CA LEU A 123 -12.33 12.73 16.24
C LEU A 123 -13.66 12.05 16.62
N ILE A 124 -13.97 10.90 16.02
CA ILE A 124 -15.19 10.13 16.35
C ILE A 124 -15.13 9.62 17.80
N ALA A 125 -13.96 9.26 18.31
CA ALA A 125 -13.79 8.85 19.70
C ALA A 125 -14.00 10.02 20.66
N GLU A 126 -13.40 11.18 20.38
CA GLU A 126 -13.57 12.41 21.15
C GLU A 126 -15.04 12.87 21.19
N GLU A 127 -15.73 12.87 20.05
CA GLU A 127 -17.16 13.22 19.97
C GLU A 127 -18.04 12.28 20.81
N LYS A 128 -17.75 10.98 20.82
CA LYS A 128 -18.47 9.99 21.64
C LYS A 128 -18.24 10.22 23.12
N GLU A 129 -17.02 10.55 23.52
CA GLU A 129 -16.68 10.86 24.92
C GLU A 129 -17.38 12.14 25.38
N VAL A 130 -17.33 13.21 24.58
CA VAL A 130 -18.04 14.46 24.85
C VAL A 130 -19.55 14.22 24.99
N LYS A 131 -20.15 13.45 24.06
CA LYS A 131 -21.58 13.09 24.14
C LYS A 131 -21.92 12.29 25.40
N LYS A 132 -21.04 11.38 25.82
CA LYS A 132 -21.20 10.63 27.08
C LYS A 132 -21.13 11.55 28.29
N GLN A 133 -20.19 12.49 28.32
CA GLN A 133 -20.07 13.46 29.41
C GLN A 133 -21.29 14.40 29.47
N ILE A 134 -21.79 14.88 28.32
CA ILE A 134 -23.01 15.70 28.27
C ILE A 134 -24.21 14.91 28.80
N LYS A 135 -24.36 13.63 28.40
CA LYS A 135 -25.43 12.78 28.91
C LYS A 135 -25.33 12.56 30.42
N GLN A 136 -24.12 12.32 30.94
CA GLN A 136 -23.89 12.16 32.37
C GLN A 136 -24.19 13.45 33.15
N LYS A 137 -23.70 14.59 32.67
CA LYS A 137 -24.00 15.91 33.25
C LYS A 137 -25.48 16.24 33.21
N ALA A 138 -26.17 15.97 32.10
CA ALA A 138 -27.62 16.15 31.98
C ALA A 138 -28.40 15.22 32.94
N SER A 139 -27.97 13.96 33.10
CA SER A 139 -28.59 13.05 34.07
C SER A 139 -28.31 13.44 35.53
N ALA A 140 -27.14 13.98 35.82
CA ALA A 140 -26.78 14.48 37.15
C ALA A 140 -27.57 15.75 37.50
N ALA A 141 -27.65 16.72 36.59
CA ALA A 141 -28.46 17.92 36.76
C ALA A 141 -29.96 17.60 36.89
N ALA A 142 -30.48 16.64 36.13
CA ALA A 142 -31.86 16.18 36.30
C ALA A 142 -32.10 15.43 37.62
N ALA A 143 -31.08 14.79 38.20
CA ALA A 143 -31.16 14.17 39.51
C ALA A 143 -31.05 15.20 40.64
N GLU A 144 -30.21 16.24 40.49
CA GLU A 144 -30.10 17.36 41.43
C GLU A 144 -31.36 18.21 41.44
N MET A 145 -31.92 18.57 40.28
CA MET A 145 -33.20 19.29 40.21
C MET A 145 -34.37 18.48 40.79
N LYS A 146 -34.34 17.15 40.69
CA LYS A 146 -35.35 16.29 41.34
C LYS A 146 -35.17 16.26 42.86
N LYS A 147 -33.93 16.21 43.37
CA LYS A 147 -33.64 16.29 44.81
C LYS A 147 -34.00 17.65 45.39
N GLU A 148 -33.71 18.73 44.69
CA GLU A 148 -34.11 20.09 45.10
C GLU A 148 -35.63 20.29 45.03
N ALA A 149 -36.32 19.70 44.06
CA ALA A 149 -37.79 19.70 44.01
C ALA A 149 -38.43 18.86 45.15
N GLU A 150 -37.78 17.77 45.56
CA GLU A 150 -38.22 16.93 46.68
C GLU A 150 -37.90 17.58 48.04
N GLU A 151 -36.78 18.30 48.14
CA GLU A 151 -36.38 19.05 49.35
C GLU A 151 -37.20 20.35 49.53
N THR A 152 -37.58 21.02 48.45
CA THR A 152 -38.53 22.16 48.50
C THR A 152 -39.98 21.70 48.76
N ALA A 153 -40.36 20.49 48.33
CA ALA A 153 -41.64 19.88 48.73
C ALA A 153 -41.65 19.43 50.21
N ALA A 154 -40.51 18.98 50.75
CA ALA A 154 -40.37 18.64 52.17
C ALA A 154 -40.31 19.88 53.09
N ALA A 155 -39.68 20.97 52.64
CA ALA A 155 -39.65 22.26 53.36
C ALA A 155 -41.00 23.00 53.36
N ALA A 156 -41.87 22.73 52.39
CA ALA A 156 -43.25 23.23 52.38
C ALA A 156 -44.18 22.47 53.36
N ALA A 157 -43.80 21.29 53.84
CA ALA A 157 -44.59 20.49 54.79
C ALA A 157 -44.23 20.72 56.27
N THR A 158 -43.21 21.54 56.58
CA THR A 158 -42.74 21.80 57.97
C THR A 158 -42.79 23.27 58.41
N LYS A 159 -43.54 24.12 57.69
CA LYS A 159 -44.06 25.38 58.24
C LYS A 159 -45.54 25.20 58.56
N GLU A 160 -45.80 24.92 59.84
CA GLU A 160 -47.08 25.04 60.56
C GLU A 160 -48.00 26.11 59.94
N ALA A 161 -49.30 25.84 59.76
CA ALA A 161 -50.21 25.54 60.86
C ALA A 161 -50.04 26.51 62.05
N ALA A 162 -49.94 27.81 61.77
CA ALA A 162 -50.23 28.87 62.74
C ALA A 162 -50.87 30.08 62.04
N ASN A 163 -52.18 30.17 62.22
CA ASN A 163 -53.06 31.35 62.16
C ASN A 163 -53.82 31.66 60.86
N ASP A 164 -55.02 31.07 60.78
CA ASP A 164 -56.27 31.67 60.26
C ASP A 164 -56.49 33.07 60.90
N GLN A 165 -57.16 34.11 60.38
CA GLN A 165 -58.35 34.27 59.53
C GLN A 165 -58.27 35.67 58.87
N GLU A 166 -58.79 35.86 57.65
CA GLU A 166 -59.99 36.70 57.38
C GLU A 166 -60.24 36.91 55.88
N GLN A 167 -61.44 36.46 55.49
CA GLN A 167 -62.37 37.05 54.52
C GLN A 167 -61.96 37.41 53.07
N ALA A 168 -62.50 36.58 52.17
CA ALA A 168 -63.50 36.96 51.16
C ALA A 168 -63.08 37.93 50.04
N LYS A 169 -63.04 37.38 48.82
CA LYS A 169 -64.11 37.52 47.79
C LYS A 169 -63.54 37.73 46.38
N GLN A 170 -63.83 36.77 45.50
CA GLN A 170 -64.11 36.88 44.04
C GLN A 170 -63.03 37.54 43.15
N THR A 171 -62.60 36.99 42.01
CA THR A 171 -63.38 36.45 40.88
C THR A 171 -62.41 35.79 39.89
N GLU A 172 -62.74 34.57 39.45
CA GLU A 172 -62.44 34.02 38.10
C GLU A 172 -63.19 34.86 37.02
N PRO A 173 -62.98 34.72 35.68
CA PRO A 173 -62.51 33.52 34.97
C PRO A 173 -61.68 33.72 33.67
N ALA A 174 -61.37 32.56 33.06
CA ALA A 174 -61.35 32.24 31.62
C ALA A 174 -60.11 32.67 30.78
N ALA A 175 -59.31 31.74 30.25
CA ALA A 175 -59.54 30.84 29.08
C ALA A 175 -59.52 31.64 27.75
N ASP A 176 -58.87 31.25 26.64
CA ASP A 176 -58.80 29.93 26.00
C ASP A 176 -57.95 30.02 24.68
N LYS A 177 -57.64 28.86 24.08
CA LYS A 177 -57.31 28.56 22.64
C LYS A 177 -55.85 28.60 22.16
N ILE A 178 -55.21 27.46 21.82
CA ILE A 178 -55.36 26.53 20.65
C ILE A 178 -54.73 27.10 19.36
N ALA A 179 -53.73 26.40 18.80
CA ALA A 179 -53.77 25.83 17.43
C ALA A 179 -52.37 25.40 16.93
N ASP A 180 -52.26 24.12 16.56
CA ASP A 180 -51.41 23.54 15.49
C ASP A 180 -51.79 24.18 14.12
N PRO A 181 -50.98 24.13 13.03
CA PRO A 181 -50.62 22.86 12.35
C PRO A 181 -49.27 22.80 11.56
N THR A 182 -48.84 21.56 11.28
CA THR A 182 -48.15 20.93 10.09
C THR A 182 -48.27 21.70 8.74
N PRO A 183 -47.45 21.51 7.65
CA PRO A 183 -46.81 20.25 7.17
C PRO A 183 -45.49 20.28 6.32
N GLU A 184 -45.00 19.05 6.01
CA GLU A 184 -44.34 18.49 4.80
C GLU A 184 -43.32 19.25 3.92
N ALA A 185 -42.24 18.54 3.51
CA ALA A 185 -41.84 18.34 2.10
C ALA A 185 -40.66 17.36 1.92
N GLU A 186 -40.79 16.50 0.89
CA GLU A 186 -39.86 15.48 0.37
C GLU A 186 -38.81 16.05 -0.61
N THR A 187 -37.81 15.22 -0.97
CA THR A 187 -37.06 15.08 -2.28
C THR A 187 -35.70 14.41 -1.97
N GLU A 188 -35.05 13.57 -2.78
CA GLU A 188 -35.20 13.16 -4.18
C GLU A 188 -34.41 11.86 -4.48
N ALA A 189 -34.65 11.33 -5.67
CA ALA A 189 -34.34 10.00 -6.16
C ALA A 189 -32.89 9.70 -6.59
N ALA A 190 -32.57 8.41 -6.64
CA ALA A 190 -31.38 7.83 -7.27
C ALA A 190 -31.66 7.38 -8.71
N THR A 191 -30.69 7.60 -9.62
CA THR A 191 -30.64 6.98 -10.95
C THR A 191 -29.19 6.62 -11.28
N LYS A 192 -28.90 5.37 -11.69
CA LYS A 192 -28.01 5.09 -12.83
C LYS A 192 -28.00 3.61 -13.26
N LYS A 193 -27.89 3.50 -14.58
CA LYS A 193 -27.98 2.37 -15.53
C LYS A 193 -26.62 1.66 -15.69
N GLY A 194 -26.66 0.35 -15.93
CA GLY A 194 -25.70 -0.47 -16.69
C GLY A 194 -26.51 -1.57 -17.40
N ALA A 195 -26.12 -2.25 -18.48
CA ALA A 195 -24.89 -2.38 -19.26
C ALA A 195 -25.23 -3.17 -20.56
N ALA A 196 -24.19 -3.48 -21.37
CA ALA A 196 -24.09 -4.54 -22.41
C ALA A 196 -24.59 -4.22 -23.85
N GLU A 197 -24.02 -4.73 -24.96
CA GLU A 197 -22.74 -5.37 -25.35
C GLU A 197 -22.81 -5.68 -26.88
N GLN A 198 -21.65 -6.04 -27.51
CA GLN A 198 -21.44 -6.87 -28.73
C GLN A 198 -21.35 -6.21 -30.15
N VAL A 199 -20.54 -6.65 -31.15
CA VAL A 199 -19.34 -7.54 -31.36
C VAL A 199 -18.96 -7.49 -32.89
N GLU A 200 -17.65 -7.38 -33.21
CA GLU A 200 -16.84 -7.95 -34.36
C GLU A 200 -17.18 -7.72 -35.88
N PRO A 201 -16.38 -8.21 -36.88
CA PRO A 201 -14.92 -8.05 -37.18
C PRO A 201 -14.58 -7.95 -38.71
N THR A 202 -13.30 -7.79 -39.13
CA THR A 202 -12.61 -8.30 -40.37
C THR A 202 -11.26 -7.56 -40.62
N ALA A 203 -10.22 -7.98 -41.36
CA ALA A 203 -9.54 -9.24 -41.71
C ALA A 203 -8.25 -8.91 -42.52
N GLU A 204 -7.18 -9.74 -42.38
CA GLU A 204 -6.08 -10.10 -43.35
C GLU A 204 -5.19 -8.98 -44.00
N LYS A 205 -3.92 -9.11 -44.46
CA LYS A 205 -2.97 -10.20 -44.80
C LYS A 205 -1.56 -9.60 -45.18
N THR A 206 -0.46 -10.33 -44.89
CA THR A 206 0.79 -10.64 -45.69
C THR A 206 1.57 -9.53 -46.47
N THR A 207 2.90 -9.52 -46.73
CA THR A 207 3.99 -10.53 -46.87
C THR A 207 5.33 -9.83 -47.22
N GLY A 208 6.46 -10.51 -46.94
CA GLY A 208 7.71 -10.51 -47.74
C GLY A 208 8.69 -9.34 -47.53
N SER A 209 10.01 -9.45 -47.68
CA SER A 209 10.95 -10.56 -47.96
C SER A 209 12.36 -9.95 -47.94
N ASP A 210 13.33 -10.72 -47.43
CA ASP A 210 14.79 -10.53 -47.59
C ASP A 210 15.22 -10.54 -49.08
N PRO A 211 16.38 -9.99 -49.45
CA PRO A 211 17.56 -10.87 -49.64
C PRO A 211 18.96 -10.27 -49.33
N GLU A 212 19.90 -11.22 -49.23
CA GLU A 212 21.36 -11.17 -49.07
C GLU A 212 22.14 -10.32 -50.11
N ALA A 213 23.32 -9.81 -49.72
CA ALA A 213 24.61 -9.97 -50.45
C ALA A 213 25.83 -9.31 -49.75
N GLU A 214 26.84 -10.15 -49.50
CA GLU A 214 28.31 -10.02 -49.48
C GLU A 214 29.02 -8.65 -49.63
N THR A 215 30.09 -8.42 -48.84
CA THR A 215 31.50 -8.25 -49.30
C THR A 215 32.49 -7.91 -48.17
N GLU A 216 33.55 -8.73 -48.09
CA GLU A 216 34.98 -8.41 -48.00
C GLU A 216 35.59 -7.40 -46.98
N THR A 217 36.44 -7.98 -46.12
CA THR A 217 37.84 -7.61 -45.76
C THR A 217 38.26 -6.13 -45.60
N ALA A 218 38.80 -5.79 -44.42
CA ALA A 218 40.12 -5.15 -44.30
C ALA A 218 40.59 -5.07 -42.83
N THR A 219 41.80 -5.56 -42.59
CA THR A 219 42.60 -5.45 -41.36
C THR A 219 43.48 -4.21 -41.42
N LYS A 220 43.61 -3.45 -40.32
CA LYS A 220 44.80 -2.67 -39.86
C LYS A 220 44.43 -1.94 -38.57
N GLU A 221 44.94 -2.33 -37.40
CA GLU A 221 46.29 -2.10 -36.85
C GLU A 221 46.42 -0.74 -36.14
N ALA A 222 46.97 -0.83 -34.93
CA ALA A 222 47.04 0.10 -33.82
C ALA A 222 47.72 1.45 -34.09
N ALA A 223 47.38 2.46 -33.27
CA ALA A 223 48.35 3.18 -32.44
C ALA A 223 47.64 4.16 -31.47
N ASP A 224 47.74 3.84 -30.18
CA ASP A 224 47.58 4.74 -29.04
C ASP A 224 48.86 5.58 -28.91
N PRO A 225 48.80 6.84 -28.40
CA PRO A 225 49.80 7.20 -27.41
C PRO A 225 49.21 7.74 -26.09
N THR A 226 49.86 7.20 -25.06
CA THR A 226 49.75 7.31 -23.60
C THR A 226 49.95 8.75 -23.04
N PRO A 227 49.94 9.00 -21.72
CA PRO A 227 49.05 9.98 -21.09
C PRO A 227 49.82 11.13 -20.41
N GLU A 228 49.26 12.33 -20.38
CA GLU A 228 49.80 13.39 -19.53
C GLU A 228 48.96 13.57 -18.26
N ALA A 229 49.61 13.24 -17.15
CA ALA A 229 49.20 13.62 -15.82
C ALA A 229 49.32 15.14 -15.63
N LYS A 230 48.24 15.78 -15.21
CA LYS A 230 48.29 17.06 -14.48
C LYS A 230 47.49 16.94 -13.19
N THR A 231 48.23 16.99 -12.09
CA THR A 231 47.74 17.19 -10.73
C THR A 231 47.44 18.67 -10.51
N LYS A 232 46.41 18.95 -9.69
CA LYS A 232 45.93 20.24 -9.14
C LYS A 232 45.01 21.09 -10.03
N GLN A 233 43.71 20.99 -9.75
CA GLN A 233 42.85 22.09 -9.28
C GLN A 233 41.48 21.52 -8.87
N GLN A 234 41.20 21.47 -7.57
CA GLN A 234 39.81 21.39 -7.08
C GLN A 234 39.23 22.81 -7.23
N SER A 235 38.65 23.10 -8.38
CA SER A 235 37.89 24.32 -8.62
C SER A 235 36.60 23.97 -9.38
N ASP A 236 35.51 24.57 -8.93
CA ASP A 236 34.25 24.74 -9.66
C ASP A 236 33.35 23.51 -9.82
N LYS A 237 33.04 22.79 -8.73
CA LYS A 237 31.83 21.96 -8.69
C LYS A 237 30.67 22.82 -8.23
N SER A 238 29.68 23.03 -9.08
CA SER A 238 28.46 23.76 -8.75
C SER A 238 27.49 22.87 -7.98
N SER A 239 26.49 23.46 -7.30
CA SER A 239 25.43 22.70 -6.67
C SER A 239 24.70 21.78 -7.65
N ALA A 240 24.60 22.17 -8.92
CA ALA A 240 23.92 21.42 -9.98
C ALA A 240 24.61 20.09 -10.30
N ASP A 241 25.91 19.97 -10.06
CA ASP A 241 26.71 18.78 -10.39
C ASP A 241 26.62 17.68 -9.32
N MET A 242 25.92 17.93 -8.21
CA MET A 242 25.83 17.01 -7.08
C MET A 242 24.39 16.64 -6.75
N THR A 243 24.20 15.55 -6.00
CA THR A 243 22.87 15.23 -5.48
C THR A 243 22.42 16.28 -4.46
N ALA A 244 21.10 16.46 -4.30
CA ALA A 244 20.56 17.46 -3.38
C ALA A 244 21.08 17.28 -1.94
N LYS A 245 21.24 16.03 -1.51
CA LYS A 245 21.73 15.69 -0.17
C LYS A 245 23.20 16.08 0.02
N GLU A 246 24.04 15.82 -0.97
CA GLU A 246 25.46 16.18 -0.94
C GLU A 246 25.64 17.71 -0.98
N ALA A 247 24.86 18.41 -1.82
CA ALA A 247 24.88 19.86 -1.89
C ALA A 247 24.48 20.51 -0.55
N ILE A 248 23.43 20.00 0.11
CA ILE A 248 23.00 20.47 1.43
C ILE A 248 24.09 20.25 2.49
N ASN A 249 24.70 19.06 2.50
CA ASN A 249 25.80 18.76 3.42
C ASN A 249 27.01 19.66 3.18
N HIS A 250 27.33 19.95 1.91
CA HIS A 250 28.40 20.88 1.55
C HIS A 250 28.10 22.29 2.06
N ILE A 251 26.89 22.82 1.81
CA ILE A 251 26.44 24.14 2.30
C ILE A 251 26.51 24.23 3.84
N ALA A 252 26.16 23.15 4.53
CA ALA A 252 26.23 23.11 5.99
C ALA A 252 27.69 23.19 6.50
N GLY A 253 28.59 22.43 5.87
CA GLY A 253 29.98 22.25 6.33
C GLY A 253 30.97 23.33 5.89
N THR A 254 30.58 24.24 5.00
CA THR A 254 31.46 25.28 4.46
C THR A 254 31.06 26.67 4.95
N ALA A 255 32.05 27.57 5.07
CA ALA A 255 31.83 28.96 5.45
C ALA A 255 31.17 29.74 4.30
N LEU A 256 30.34 30.73 4.63
CA LEU A 256 29.57 31.50 3.63
C LEU A 256 30.46 32.17 2.57
N GLU A 257 31.65 32.60 2.97
CA GLU A 257 32.64 33.27 2.10
C GLU A 257 33.19 32.35 1.01
N ASN A 258 33.20 31.03 1.25
CA ASN A 258 33.66 30.03 0.29
C ASN A 258 32.49 29.42 -0.52
N LEU A 259 31.28 29.97 -0.37
CA LEU A 259 30.05 29.50 -0.99
C LEU A 259 29.55 30.41 -2.10
N ASP A 260 30.28 31.48 -2.39
CA ASP A 260 29.94 32.43 -3.43
C ASP A 260 30.03 31.74 -4.80
N GLY A 261 28.98 31.86 -5.60
CA GLY A 261 28.84 31.15 -6.87
C GLY A 261 28.61 29.62 -6.80
N PHE A 262 28.55 29.00 -5.62
CA PHE A 262 28.30 27.54 -5.51
C PHE A 262 26.85 27.16 -5.87
N VAL A 263 25.88 27.95 -5.41
CA VAL A 263 24.46 27.80 -5.76
C VAL A 263 24.14 28.84 -6.83
N ALA A 264 23.91 28.39 -8.06
CA ALA A 264 23.53 29.27 -9.16
C ALA A 264 22.08 29.79 -9.01
N ASP A 265 21.80 30.98 -9.52
CA ASP A 265 20.45 31.58 -9.51
C ASP A 265 19.42 30.73 -10.30
N SER A 266 19.90 29.85 -11.19
CA SER A 266 19.09 28.89 -11.94
C SER A 266 18.83 27.56 -11.21
N GLU A 267 19.25 27.39 -9.95
CA GLU A 267 19.03 26.16 -9.18
C GLU A 267 17.54 25.97 -8.85
N VAL A 268 16.93 24.88 -9.35
CA VAL A 268 15.48 24.64 -9.23
C VAL A 268 15.11 23.88 -7.94
N ARG A 269 16.08 23.24 -7.29
CA ARG A 269 15.83 22.38 -6.13
C ARG A 269 15.56 23.21 -4.86
N LYS A 270 14.27 23.30 -4.50
CA LYS A 270 13.77 24.04 -3.32
C LYS A 270 14.51 23.72 -2.01
N THR A 271 14.89 22.47 -1.79
CA THR A 271 15.61 22.04 -0.56
C THR A 271 17.02 22.59 -0.48
N VAL A 272 17.72 22.70 -1.62
CA VAL A 272 19.08 23.28 -1.70
C VAL A 272 19.01 24.79 -1.52
N LEU A 273 18.07 25.46 -2.20
CA LEU A 273 17.82 26.90 -2.03
C LEU A 273 17.48 27.27 -0.58
N ALA A 274 16.62 26.47 0.08
CA ALA A 274 16.25 26.70 1.48
C ALA A 274 17.46 26.57 2.42
N ALA A 275 18.33 25.58 2.21
CA ALA A 275 19.56 25.41 2.99
C ALA A 275 20.53 26.60 2.80
N TRP A 276 20.67 27.08 1.56
CA TRP A 276 21.50 28.24 1.24
C TRP A 276 20.98 29.54 1.84
N GLN A 277 19.66 29.81 1.72
CA GLN A 277 19.02 30.97 2.33
C GLN A 277 19.11 30.93 3.86
N ALA A 278 18.91 29.75 4.47
CA ALA A 278 19.08 29.58 5.91
C ALA A 278 20.51 29.95 6.35
N LYS A 279 21.53 29.51 5.61
CA LYS A 279 22.94 29.83 5.88
C LYS A 279 23.23 31.34 5.75
N LYS A 280 22.63 32.01 4.77
CA LYS A 280 22.71 33.48 4.61
C LYS A 280 22.08 34.23 5.79
N ASN A 281 20.94 33.76 6.27
CA ASN A 281 20.20 34.39 7.38
C ASN A 281 20.82 34.13 8.76
N THR A 282 21.72 33.15 8.89
CA THR A 282 22.44 32.88 10.15
C THR A 282 23.66 33.78 10.39
N LYS A 283 23.95 34.74 9.51
CA LYS A 283 25.06 35.71 9.64
C LYS A 283 24.54 37.09 10.03
#